data_AF-A0A182WNE0-F1
#
_entry.id   AF-A0A182WNE0-F1
#
_cell.length_a   1.000
_cell.length_b   1.000
_cell.length_c   1.000
_cell.angle_alpha   90.00
_cell.angle_beta   90.00
_cell.angle_gamma   90.00
#
_symmetry.space_group_name_H-M   'P 1'
#
loop_
_entity.id
_entity.type
_entity.pdbx_description
1 polymer ?
#
loop_
_entity_poly.entity_id
_entity_poly.type
_entity_poly.pdbx_seq_one_letter_code
_entity_poly.pdbx_strand_id
1 'polypeptide(L)'
;MATRTDSFGFNETKLFQVARDCSPDDHKHTQNLVDSKDDMLFVWNAKNCCILVLNWRAAASRKKDGLKHQTLIPSAPQNFTVEKILPSTDGTFLALAGPKGVSIIELPRRWGPNGQYQNGKECIICR
;
A
#
# COMPACT_ATOMS: atom_id res chain seq x y z
N MET A 1 2.58 17.50 -27.84
CA MET A 1 2.23 16.14 -27.36
C MET A 1 1.87 16.28 -25.90
N ALA A 2 0.65 15.93 -25.48
CA ALA A 2 0.28 16.02 -24.07
C ALA A 2 1.10 14.98 -23.28
N THR A 3 2.00 15.45 -22.44
CA THR A 3 2.80 14.63 -21.53
C THR A 3 1.82 13.92 -20.59
N ARG A 4 1.68 12.61 -20.72
CA ARG A 4 0.81 11.82 -19.85
C ARG A 4 1.36 11.91 -18.42
N THR A 5 0.64 12.58 -17.52
CA THR A 5 1.04 12.76 -16.11
C THR A 5 1.14 11.43 -15.37
N ASP A 6 0.43 10.40 -15.85
CA ASP A 6 0.53 9.02 -15.39
C ASP A 6 1.56 8.23 -16.22
N SER A 7 2.84 8.45 -15.93
CA SER A 7 3.94 7.77 -16.62
C SER A 7 4.06 6.28 -16.30
N PHE A 8 3.43 5.82 -15.21
CA PHE A 8 3.49 4.43 -14.76
C PHE A 8 2.19 3.64 -15.00
N GLY A 9 1.15 4.28 -15.54
CA GLY A 9 -0.16 3.65 -15.76
C GLY A 9 -0.90 3.31 -14.47
N PHE A 10 -0.57 3.97 -13.36
CA PHE A 10 -1.14 3.69 -12.05
C PHE A 10 -2.63 3.97 -11.97
N ASN A 11 -3.15 4.92 -12.75
CA ASN A 11 -4.57 5.26 -12.73
C ASN A 11 -5.48 4.08 -13.10
N GLU A 12 -4.98 3.17 -13.95
CA GLU A 12 -5.67 1.96 -14.41
C GLU A 12 -5.54 0.79 -13.41
N THR A 13 -4.74 0.92 -12.35
CA THR A 13 -4.51 -0.16 -11.39
C THR A 13 -5.60 -0.19 -10.32
N LYS A 14 -5.97 -1.41 -9.89
CA LYS A 14 -6.90 -1.62 -8.77
C LYS A 14 -6.43 -0.95 -7.47
N LEU A 15 -5.12 -0.88 -7.25
CA LEU A 15 -4.52 -0.27 -6.06
C LEU A 15 -4.90 1.22 -5.95
N PHE A 16 -4.79 1.99 -7.04
CA PHE A 16 -5.17 3.40 -7.04
C PHE A 16 -6.67 3.64 -7.14
N GLN A 17 -7.43 2.69 -7.69
CA GLN A 17 -8.88 2.73 -7.56
C GLN A 17 -9.27 2.70 -6.08
N VAL A 18 -8.70 1.78 -5.30
CA VAL A 18 -8.93 1.72 -3.85
C VAL A 18 -8.48 2.98 -3.14
N ALA A 19 -7.32 3.55 -3.52
CA ALA A 19 -6.85 4.81 -2.93
C ALA A 19 -7.86 5.96 -3.12
N ARG A 20 -8.46 6.08 -4.31
CA ARG A 20 -9.51 7.07 -4.59
C ARG A 20 -10.79 6.75 -3.83
N ASP A 21 -11.23 5.51 -3.87
CA ASP A 21 -12.48 5.06 -3.23
C ASP A 21 -12.43 5.13 -1.70
N CYS A 22 -11.23 5.10 -1.12
CA CYS A 22 -10.96 5.23 0.32
C CYS A 22 -10.51 6.63 0.72
N SER A 23 -10.52 7.60 -0.20
CA SER A 23 -10.29 9.01 0.10
C SER A 23 -11.64 9.68 0.35
N PRO A 24 -11.97 10.08 1.60
CA PRO A 24 -13.23 10.77 1.87
C PRO A 24 -13.21 12.19 1.33
N ASP A 25 -14.34 12.64 0.80
CA ASP A 25 -14.51 14.00 0.26
C ASP A 25 -14.50 15.10 1.33
N ASP A 26 -14.66 14.74 2.62
CA ASP A 26 -14.96 15.67 3.73
C ASP A 26 -13.82 15.82 4.77
N HIS A 27 -12.58 15.46 4.43
CA HIS A 27 -11.49 15.63 5.39
C HIS A 27 -11.05 17.09 5.53
N LYS A 28 -11.16 17.59 6.77
CA LYS A 28 -10.73 18.94 7.19
C LYS A 28 -9.21 19.16 7.11
N HIS A 29 -8.42 18.11 6.92
CA HIS A 29 -6.96 18.16 6.86
C HIS A 29 -6.38 17.10 5.92
N THR A 30 -5.14 17.31 5.49
CA THR A 30 -4.40 16.38 4.62
C THR A 30 -4.16 15.03 5.30
N GLN A 31 -4.19 13.95 4.51
CA GLN A 31 -3.89 12.59 4.93
C GLN A 31 -2.77 12.00 4.07
N ASN A 32 -1.99 11.10 4.65
CA ASN A 32 -0.89 10.39 4.00
C ASN A 32 -1.20 8.89 3.95
N LEU A 33 -2.20 8.52 3.15
CA LEU A 33 -2.69 7.14 3.02
C LEU A 33 -1.97 6.32 1.94
N VAL A 34 -1.04 6.95 1.22
CA VAL A 34 -0.21 6.35 0.20
C VAL A 34 1.23 6.71 0.50
N ASP A 35 2.12 5.73 0.52
CA ASP A 35 3.55 5.97 0.70
C ASP A 35 4.37 4.97 -0.12
N SER A 36 5.61 5.32 -0.43
CA SER A 36 6.53 4.50 -1.20
C SER A 36 7.82 4.26 -0.42
N LYS A 37 8.29 3.03 -0.42
CA LYS A 37 9.60 2.66 0.13
C LYS A 37 10.34 1.81 -0.87
N ASP A 38 11.47 2.35 -1.34
CA ASP A 38 12.36 1.76 -2.34
C ASP A 38 11.62 1.40 -3.65
N ASP A 39 11.19 0.16 -3.80
CA ASP A 39 10.47 -0.37 -4.96
C ASP A 39 9.02 -0.75 -4.67
N MET A 40 8.58 -0.57 -3.42
CA MET A 40 7.25 -0.90 -2.95
C MET A 40 6.40 0.36 -2.80
N LEU A 41 5.16 0.27 -3.24
CA LEU A 41 4.11 1.25 -3.02
C LEU A 41 3.08 0.67 -2.06
N PHE A 42 2.69 1.43 -1.04
CA PHE A 42 1.74 1.06 0.00
C PHE A 42 0.52 1.96 -0.09
N VAL A 43 -0.67 1.39 0.05
CA VAL A 43 -1.94 2.10 0.07
C VAL A 43 -2.80 1.58 1.21
N TRP A 44 -3.26 2.47 2.08
CA TRP A 44 -4.25 2.14 3.10
C TRP A 44 -5.64 1.97 2.49
N ASN A 45 -6.28 0.84 2.78
CA ASN A 45 -7.67 0.56 2.44
C ASN A 45 -8.51 0.63 3.73
N ALA A 46 -9.16 1.77 3.96
CA ALA A 46 -9.99 2.01 5.14
C ALA A 46 -11.25 1.12 5.17
N LYS A 47 -11.77 0.70 4.02
CA LYS A 47 -13.00 -0.14 3.94
C LYS A 47 -12.76 -1.55 4.45
N ASN A 48 -11.59 -2.10 4.15
CA ASN A 48 -11.22 -3.47 4.51
C ASN A 48 -10.19 -3.55 5.65
N CYS A 49 -9.80 -2.41 6.23
CA CYS A 49 -8.79 -2.28 7.28
C CYS A 49 -7.48 -3.00 6.93
N CYS A 50 -6.98 -2.84 5.70
CA CYS A 50 -5.79 -3.54 5.20
C CYS A 50 -4.89 -2.62 4.37
N ILE A 51 -3.67 -3.09 4.08
CA ILE A 51 -2.70 -2.38 3.27
C ILE A 51 -2.54 -3.11 1.94
N LEU A 52 -2.74 -2.40 0.84
CA LEU A 52 -2.42 -2.91 -0.48
C LEU A 52 -0.97 -2.54 -0.82
N VAL A 53 -0.22 -3.51 -1.33
CA VAL A 53 1.19 -3.32 -1.68
C VAL A 53 1.50 -3.78 -3.08
N LEU A 54 2.30 -3.00 -3.81
CA LEU A 54 2.71 -3.30 -5.17
C LEU A 54 4.19 -2.99 -5.36
N ASN A 55 4.95 -3.90 -5.98
CA ASN A 55 6.27 -3.55 -6.51
C ASN A 55 6.07 -2.71 -7.77
N TRP A 56 6.15 -1.39 -7.62
CA TRP A 56 5.82 -0.45 -8.69
C TRP A 56 6.84 -0.49 -9.84
N ARG A 57 8.11 -0.79 -9.51
CA ARG A 57 9.18 -0.90 -10.51
C ARG A 57 9.01 -2.14 -11.38
N ALA A 58 8.66 -3.27 -10.76
CA ALA A 58 8.36 -4.49 -11.49
C ALA A 58 7.05 -4.39 -12.29
N ALA A 59 6.05 -3.66 -11.78
CA ALA A 59 4.83 -3.38 -12.53
C ALA A 59 5.11 -2.53 -13.77
N ALA A 60 6.02 -1.56 -13.68
CA ALA A 60 6.40 -0.69 -14.79
C ALA A 60 7.26 -1.39 -15.87
N SER A 61 8.09 -2.35 -15.49
CA SER A 61 9.00 -3.04 -16.42
C SER A 61 8.33 -4.14 -17.25
N ARG A 62 7.19 -4.67 -16.78
CA ARG A 62 6.41 -5.66 -17.54
C ARG A 62 5.30 -4.97 -18.34
N LYS A 63 5.13 -5.36 -19.61
CA LYS A 63 3.98 -4.94 -20.43
C LYS A 63 2.68 -5.51 -19.83
N LYS A 64 2.10 -4.80 -18.85
CA LYS A 64 0.73 -4.88 -18.29
C LYS A 64 0.15 -6.22 -17.82
N ASP A 65 0.71 -7.37 -18.16
CA ASP A 65 0.20 -8.67 -17.73
C ASP A 65 0.98 -9.22 -16.53
N GLY A 66 0.33 -9.20 -15.37
CA GLY A 66 0.53 -10.25 -14.36
C GLY A 66 0.90 -9.80 -12.94
N LEU A 67 1.49 -8.62 -12.72
CA LEU A 67 1.86 -8.22 -11.37
C LEU A 67 0.68 -7.62 -10.61
N LYS A 68 0.02 -8.46 -9.80
CA LYS A 68 -1.04 -8.06 -8.89
C LYS A 68 -0.45 -7.43 -7.62
N HIS A 69 -1.23 -6.54 -7.01
CA HIS A 69 -0.96 -6.10 -5.65
C HIS A 69 -1.16 -7.26 -4.67
N GLN A 70 -0.48 -7.20 -3.53
CA GLN A 70 -0.73 -8.09 -2.40
C GLN A 70 -1.48 -7.32 -1.31
N THR A 71 -2.21 -8.03 -0.48
CA THR A 71 -3.00 -7.47 0.64
C THR A 71 -2.36 -7.88 1.94
N LEU A 72 -1.89 -6.91 2.71
CA LEU A 72 -1.33 -7.08 4.04
C LEU A 72 -2.42 -6.77 5.06
N ILE A 73 -2.77 -7.75 5.88
CA ILE A 73 -3.86 -7.69 6.84
C ILE A 73 -3.24 -7.59 8.24
N PRO A 74 -3.44 -6.48 8.98
CA PRO A 74 -3.02 -6.40 10.37
C PRO A 74 -3.64 -7.53 11.19
N SER A 75 -2.86 -8.19 12.04
CA SER A 75 -3.34 -9.30 12.88
C SER A 75 -4.37 -8.85 13.92
N ALA A 76 -4.29 -7.59 14.34
CA ALA A 76 -5.21 -6.93 15.25
C ALA A 76 -6.01 -5.82 14.55
N PRO A 77 -7.30 -5.65 14.89
CA PRO A 77 -8.12 -4.58 14.33
C PRO A 77 -7.59 -3.20 14.74
N GLN A 78 -7.68 -2.26 13.81
CA GLN A 78 -7.30 -0.86 14.06
C GLN A 78 -8.47 -0.14 14.72
N ASN A 79 -8.36 0.13 16.03
CA ASN A 79 -9.40 0.78 16.83
C ASN A 79 -9.39 2.32 16.70
N PHE A 80 -8.78 2.85 15.64
CA PHE A 80 -8.68 4.27 15.35
C PHE A 80 -8.69 4.51 13.84
N THR A 81 -9.07 5.73 13.44
CA THR A 81 -8.97 6.17 12.05
C THR A 81 -7.51 6.37 11.69
N VAL A 82 -7.02 5.60 10.73
CA VAL A 82 -5.68 5.77 10.15
C VAL A 82 -5.71 6.96 9.19
N GLU A 83 -4.81 7.90 9.39
CA GLU A 83 -4.66 9.11 8.55
C GLU A 83 -3.26 9.21 7.94
N LYS A 84 -2.32 8.40 8.44
CA LYS A 84 -0.96 8.30 7.93
C LYS A 84 -0.48 6.86 7.96
N ILE A 85 0.14 6.44 6.87
CA ILE A 85 0.99 5.24 6.84
C ILE A 85 2.45 5.66 6.70
N LEU A 86 3.37 4.92 7.31
CA LEU A 86 4.79 5.22 7.25
C LEU A 86 5.62 3.93 7.32
N PRO A 87 6.22 3.46 6.22
CA PRO A 87 7.13 2.33 6.24
C PRO A 87 8.43 2.72 6.96
N SER A 88 8.99 1.78 7.72
CA SER A 88 10.27 2.00 8.41
C SER A 88 11.43 2.14 7.42
N THR A 89 12.52 2.75 7.86
CA THR A 89 13.70 3.01 7.02
C THR A 89 14.33 1.73 6.46
N ASP A 90 14.27 0.64 7.21
CA ASP A 90 14.76 -0.70 6.83
C ASP A 90 13.69 -1.56 6.14
N GLY A 91 12.43 -1.09 6.05
CA GLY A 91 11.32 -1.78 5.38
C GLY A 91 10.81 -3.02 6.09
N THR A 92 11.11 -3.18 7.38
CA THR A 92 10.66 -4.31 8.23
C THR A 92 9.34 -4.02 8.94
N PHE A 93 8.99 -2.75 9.12
CA PHE A 93 7.77 -2.33 9.80
C PHE A 93 6.97 -1.32 8.96
N LEU A 94 5.69 -1.23 9.26
CA LEU A 94 4.79 -0.20 8.76
C LEU A 94 4.01 0.39 9.93
N ALA A 95 4.16 1.69 10.15
CA ALA A 95 3.35 2.41 11.12
C ALA A 95 2.04 2.85 10.48
N LEU A 96 0.93 2.58 11.15
CA LEU A 96 -0.38 3.17 10.92
C LEU A 96 -0.64 4.18 12.03
N ALA A 97 -0.86 5.45 11.68
CA ALA A 97 -1.01 6.52 12.66
C ALA A 97 -2.27 7.34 12.39
N GLY A 98 -2.88 7.82 13.46
CA GLY A 98 -4.00 8.75 13.42
C GLY A 98 -4.17 9.46 14.77
N PRO A 99 -5.21 10.30 14.91
CA PRO A 99 -5.37 11.19 16.06
C PRO A 99 -5.51 10.47 17.40
N LYS A 100 -5.99 9.22 17.38
CA LYS A 100 -6.28 8.41 18.58
C LYS A 100 -5.26 7.32 18.85
N GLY A 101 -4.20 7.19 18.04
CA GLY A 101 -3.21 6.16 18.27
C GLY A 101 -2.27 5.87 17.12
N VAL A 102 -1.35 4.94 17.39
CA VAL A 102 -0.40 4.40 16.44
C VAL A 102 -0.37 2.87 16.60
N SER A 103 -0.35 2.16 15.49
CA SER A 103 -0.11 0.71 15.42
C SER A 103 1.12 0.48 14.54
N ILE A 104 1.99 -0.44 14.97
CA ILE A 104 3.17 -0.86 14.21
C ILE A 104 2.94 -2.28 13.76
N ILE A 105 3.07 -2.51 12.45
CA ILE A 105 2.86 -3.80 11.82
C ILE A 105 4.21 -4.32 11.32
N GLU A 106 4.54 -5.56 11.63
CA GLU A 106 5.70 -6.26 11.08
C GLU A 106 5.41 -6.69 9.64
N LEU A 107 6.18 -6.17 8.69
CA LEU A 107 6.08 -6.53 7.29
C LEU A 107 6.70 -7.91 7.05
N PRO A 108 6.06 -8.76 6.24
CA PRO A 108 6.60 -10.07 5.94
C PRO A 108 7.93 -9.98 5.18
N ARG A 109 8.72 -11.05 5.24
CA ARG A 109 9.95 -11.13 4.43
C ARG A 109 9.62 -11.21 2.93
N ARG A 110 10.41 -10.51 2.14
CA ARG A 110 10.42 -10.53 0.67
C ARG A 110 11.37 -11.61 0.15
N TRP A 111 10.87 -12.50 -0.69
CA TRP A 111 11.67 -13.58 -1.30
C TRP A 111 11.06 -14.16 -2.58
N GLY A 112 9.92 -13.61 -3.04
CA GLY A 112 9.26 -14.06 -4.26
C GLY A 112 9.84 -13.47 -5.53
N PRO A 113 9.42 -13.98 -6.70
CA PRO A 113 9.63 -13.33 -7.98
C PRO A 113 9.22 -11.86 -7.93
N ASN A 114 9.98 -11.01 -8.62
CA ASN A 114 9.73 -9.56 -8.64
C ASN A 114 9.76 -8.89 -7.24
N GLY A 115 10.48 -9.49 -6.28
CA GLY A 115 10.63 -8.95 -4.94
C GLY A 115 9.33 -8.93 -4.13
N GLN A 116 8.39 -9.83 -4.39
CA GLN A 116 7.12 -9.91 -3.65
C GLN A 116 7.30 -10.51 -2.25
N TYR A 117 6.36 -10.17 -1.37
CA TYR A 117 6.25 -10.73 -0.03
C TYR A 117 5.80 -12.19 -0.08
N GLN A 118 6.34 -13.04 0.80
CA GLN A 118 5.94 -14.45 0.93
C GLN A 118 5.69 -15.17 -0.41
N ASN A 119 6.63 -15.07 -1.35
CA ASN A 119 6.52 -15.69 -2.67
C ASN A 119 5.32 -15.25 -3.53
N GLY A 120 4.84 -14.02 -3.38
CA GLY A 120 3.71 -13.53 -4.16
C GLY A 120 2.34 -13.97 -3.62
N LYS A 121 2.27 -14.43 -2.37
CA LYS A 121 0.99 -14.73 -1.71
C LYS A 121 0.05 -13.52 -1.77
N GLU A 122 -1.18 -13.72 -2.22
CA GLU A 122 -2.13 -12.62 -2.46
C GLU A 122 -2.54 -11.91 -1.16
N CYS A 123 -2.83 -12.64 -0.09
CA CYS A 123 -3.21 -12.10 1.21
C CYS A 123 -2.29 -12.61 2.31
N ILE A 124 -1.74 -11.69 3.12
CA ILE A 124 -0.75 -12.00 4.16
C ILE A 124 -1.18 -11.35 5.46
N ILE A 125 -1.31 -12.15 6.52
CA ILE A 125 -1.51 -11.64 7.88
C ILE A 125 -0.17 -11.16 8.41
N CYS A 126 -0.14 -9.92 8.87
CA CYS A 126 1.05 -9.24 9.38
C CYS A 126 0.88 -9.03 10.88
N ARG A 127 1.95 -9.22 11.66
CA ARG A 127 1.87 -9.14 13.12
C ARG A 127 1.76 -7.71 13.58
#